data_AF-A0AAD5JWG6-F1
#
_entry.id   AF-A0AAD5JWG6-F1
#
_cell.length_a   1.000
_cell.length_b   1.000
_cell.length_c   1.000
_cell.angle_alpha   90.00
_cell.angle_beta   90.00
_cell.angle_gamma   90.00
#
_symmetry.space_group_name_H-M   'P 1'
#
loop_
_entity.id
_entity.type
_entity.pdbx_description
1 polymer ?
#
loop_
_entity_poly.entity_id
_entity_poly.type
_entity_poly.pdbx_seq_one_letter_code
_entity_poly.pdbx_strand_id
1 'polypeptide(L)' 'KLAICIKKEKEPKITQSELAKWAKDEFKLEKVPRQQTISDILKKKNELMARQSTILILKSFETCTSRVT' A
#
# COMPACT_ATOMS: atom_id res chain seq x y z
N LYS A 1 -1.10 2.64 3.54
CA LYS A 1 -1.35 1.20 3.83
C LYS A 1 -0.82 0.28 2.72
N LEU A 2 -1.14 0.52 1.44
CA LEU A 2 -0.64 -0.31 0.32
C LEU A 2 0.91 -0.37 0.24
N ALA A 3 1.59 0.75 0.50
CA ALA A 3 3.06 0.80 0.45
C ALA A 3 3.74 -0.18 1.41
N ILE A 4 3.11 -0.50 2.55
CA ILE A 4 3.62 -1.48 3.52
C ILE A 4 3.61 -2.89 2.91
N CYS A 5 2.58 -3.22 2.14
CA CYS A 5 2.49 -4.49 1.42
C CYS A 5 3.55 -4.56 0.31
N ILE A 6 3.69 -3.47 -0.46
CA ILE A 6 4.70 -3.38 -1.54
C ILE A 6 6.12 -3.52 -0.98
N LYS A 7 6.42 -2.86 0.14
CA LYS A 7 7.73 -2.96 0.80
C LYS A 7 8.03 -4.40 1.23
N LYS A 8 7.04 -5.12 1.78
CA LYS A 8 7.18 -6.53 2.16
C LYS A 8 7.33 -7.47 0.95
N GLU A 9 6.72 -7.15 -0.19
CA GLU A 9 6.90 -7.91 -1.44
C GLU A 9 8.28 -7.67 -2.06
N LYS A 10 8.78 -6.43 -2.03
CA LYS A 10 10.14 -6.09 -2.49
C LYS A 10 11.21 -6.72 -1.60
N GLU A 11 10.96 -6.80 -0.29
CA GLU A 11 11.90 -7.32 0.70
C GLU A 11 11.24 -8.35 1.61
N PRO A 12 11.07 -9.61 1.15
CA PRO A 12 10.36 -10.63 1.94
C PRO A 12 11.07 -11.00 3.25
N LYS A 13 12.38 -10.76 3.34
CA LYS A 13 13.19 -11.01 4.54
C LYS A 13 12.94 -10.01 5.68
N ILE A 14 12.34 -8.84 5.39
CA ILE A 14 12.10 -7.82 6.42
C ILE A 14 11.15 -8.37 7.49
N THR A 15 11.49 -8.23 8.76
CA THR A 15 10.61 -8.66 9.85
C THR A 15 9.44 -7.70 10.01
N GLN A 16 8.33 -8.15 10.64
CA GLN A 16 7.18 -7.26 10.89
C GLN A 16 7.54 -6.07 11.78
N SER A 17 8.47 -6.26 12.72
CA SER A 17 8.97 -5.21 13.62
C SER A 17 9.80 -4.16 12.88
N GLU A 18 10.65 -4.58 11.95
CA GLU A 18 11.40 -3.66 11.09
C GLU A 18 10.48 -2.95 10.10
N LEU A 19 9.50 -3.66 9.54
CA LEU A 19 8.49 -3.07 8.68
C LEU A 19 7.64 -2.03 9.43
N ALA A 20 7.39 -2.22 10.72
CA ALA A 20 6.72 -1.25 11.58
C ALA A 20 7.57 0.02 11.77
N LYS A 21 8.87 -0.15 12.03
CA LYS A 21 9.81 0.98 12.15
C LYS A 21 9.88 1.76 10.83
N TRP A 22 10.09 1.06 9.71
CA TRP A 22 10.06 1.68 8.39
C TRP A 22 8.76 2.44 8.13
N ALA A 23 7.60 1.86 8.48
CA ALA A 23 6.32 2.54 8.31
C ALA A 23 6.21 3.80 9.19
N LYS A 24 6.79 3.81 10.39
CA LYS A 24 6.85 5.02 11.21
C LYS A 24 7.63 6.12 10.49
N ASP A 25 8.82 5.80 10.00
CA ASP A 25 9.72 6.76 9.35
C ASP A 25 9.14 7.28 8.03
N GLU A 26 8.62 6.37 7.19
CA GLU A 26 8.04 6.69 5.88
C GLU A 26 6.80 7.59 5.99
N PHE A 27 5.89 7.27 6.93
CA PHE A 27 4.63 8.00 7.10
C PHE A 27 4.70 9.08 8.19
N LYS A 28 5.89 9.33 8.77
CA LYS A 28 6.12 10.27 9.87
C LYS A 28 5.11 10.09 11.01
N LEU A 29 4.84 8.85 11.38
CA LEU A 29 3.90 8.54 12.45
C LEU A 29 4.50 8.93 13.79
N GLU A 30 3.67 9.46 14.68
CA GLU A 30 4.07 9.81 16.05
C GLU A 30 4.61 8.58 16.80
N LYS A 31 4.02 7.40 16.57
CA LYS A 31 4.36 6.14 17.24
C LYS A 31 4.56 5.01 16.24
N VAL A 32 5.44 4.07 16.60
CA VAL A 32 5.63 2.84 15.83
C VAL A 32 4.30 2.06 15.85
N PRO A 33 3.76 1.68 14.67
CA PRO A 33 2.55 0.85 14.64
C PRO A 33 2.81 -0.47 15.35
N ARG A 34 1.82 -0.95 16.12
CA ARG A 34 1.95 -2.25 16.80
C ARG A 34 2.12 -3.36 15.77
N GLN A 35 2.82 -4.42 16.15
CA GLN A 35 3.01 -5.60 15.30
C GLN A 35 1.67 -6.15 14.79
N GLN A 36 0.63 -6.17 15.64
CA GLN A 36 -0.72 -6.58 15.23
C GLN A 36 -1.28 -5.72 14.09
N THR A 37 -1.10 -4.40 14.15
CA THR A 37 -1.51 -3.49 13.08
C THR A 37 -0.81 -3.83 11.76
N ILE A 38 0.49 -4.14 11.78
CA ILE A 38 1.21 -4.60 10.59
C ILE A 38 0.68 -5.95 10.09
N SER A 39 0.43 -6.89 11.01
CA SER A 39 -0.16 -8.19 10.68
C SER A 39 -1.52 -8.06 10.00
N ASP A 40 -2.41 -7.21 10.52
CA ASP A 40 -3.74 -6.97 9.96
C ASP A 40 -3.66 -6.31 8.58
N ILE A 41 -2.73 -5.36 8.38
CA ILE A 41 -2.49 -4.74 7.09
C ILE A 41 -2.03 -5.78 6.06
N LEU A 42 -1.13 -6.70 6.45
CA LEU A 42 -0.64 -7.75 5.57
C LEU A 42 -1.72 -8.79 5.24
N LYS A 43 -2.58 -9.16 6.19
CA LYS A 43 -3.74 -10.05 5.95
C LYS A 43 -4.71 -9.44 4.94
N LYS A 44 -4.94 -8.14 5.04
CA LYS A 44 -5.80 -7.39 4.12
C LYS A 44 -5.12 -7.01 2.81
N LYS A 45 -3.87 -7.45 2.56
CA LYS A 45 -3.11 -7.12 1.34
C LYS A 45 -3.93 -7.37 0.07
N ASN A 46 -4.50 -8.56 -0.07
CA ASN A 46 -5.21 -8.94 -1.29
C ASN A 46 -6.43 -8.05 -1.55
N GLU A 47 -7.18 -7.70 -0.50
CA GLU A 47 -8.30 -6.77 -0.57
C GLU A 47 -7.83 -5.34 -0.94
N LEU A 48 -6.75 -4.86 -0.30
CA LEU A 48 -6.19 -3.53 -0.55
C LEU A 48 -5.64 -3.40 -1.98
N MET A 49 -5.00 -4.45 -2.49
CA MET A 49 -4.50 -4.51 -3.88
C MET A 49 -5.67 -4.54 -4.87
N ALA A 50 -6.66 -5.41 -4.65
CA ALA A 50 -7.84 -5.50 -5.50
C ALA A 50 -8.59 -4.15 -5.59
N ARG A 51 -8.73 -3.44 -4.47
CA ARG A 51 -9.38 -2.13 -4.41
C ARG A 51 -8.65 -1.04 -5.20
N GLN A 52 -7.33 -1.09 -5.28
CA GLN A 52 -6.52 -0.13 -6.05
C GLN A 52 -6.51 -0.45 -7.55
N SER A 53 -6.60 -1.74 -7.92
CA SER A 53 -6.72 -2.16 -9.32
C SER A 53 -7.96 -1.59 -10.02
N THR A 54 -9.06 -1.41 -9.30
CA THR A 54 -10.29 -0.80 -9.85
C THR A 54 -10.09 0.65 -10.30
N ILE A 55 -9.23 1.43 -9.61
CA ILE A 55 -9.01 2.85 -9.92
C ILE A 55 -8.13 3.02 -11.17
N LEU A 56 -7.19 2.10 -11.42
CA LEU A 56 -6.32 2.14 -12.60
C LEU A 56 -7.09 1.83 -13.89
N ILE A 57 -8.08 0.94 -13.84
CA ILE A 57 -8.90 0.61 -15.02
C ILE A 57 -9.77 1.81 -15.42
N LEU A 58 -10.29 2.58 -14.46
CA LEU A 58 -11.13 3.76 -14.73
C LEU A 58 -10.30 4.96 -15.24
N LYS A 59 -9.11 5.19 -14.69
CA LYS A 59 -8.22 6.30 -15.15
C LYS A 59 -7.67 6.11 -16.57
N SER A 60 -7.55 4.87 -17.05
CA SER A 60 -7.19 4.61 -18.46
C SER A 60 -8.31 4.94 -19.44
N PHE A 61 -9.57 5.08 -18.99
CA PHE A 61 -10.70 5.48 -19.85
C PHE A 61 -10.84 7.01 -19.98
N GLU A 62 -10.40 7.77 -18.98
CA GLU A 62 -10.54 9.24 -18.98
C GLU A 62 -9.54 9.97 -19.89
N THR A 63 -8.42 9.34 -20.27
CA THR A 63 -7.40 9.97 -21.13
C THR A 63 -7.77 10.01 -22.62
N CYS A 64 -8.89 9.41 -23.04
CA CYS A 64 -9.28 9.34 -24.46
C CYS A 64 -10.42 10.30 -24.86
N THR A 65 -10.95 11.13 -23.96
CA THR A 65 -12.14 11.98 -24.24
C THR A 65 -11.87 13.49 -24.23
N SER A 66 -10.66 13.93 -24.57
CA SER A 66 -10.37 15.37 -24.72
C SER A 66 -9.51 15.66 -25.94
N ARG A 67 -10.09 15.44 -27.13
CA ARG A 67 -9.75 16.20 -28.33
C ARG A 67 -10.93 16.18 -29.31
N VAL A 68 -11.99 16.91 -28.97
CA VAL A 68 -12.95 17.42 -29.95
C VAL A 68 -12.77 18.94 -29.98
N THR A 69 -12.14 19.42 -31.03
CA THR A 69 -12.19 20.81 -31.52
C THR A 69 -12.03 20.72 -33.03
#